data_AF-A0A091D7P0-F1
#
_entry.id   AF-A0A091D7P0-F1
#
_cell.length_a   1.000
_cell.length_b   1.000
_cell.length_c   1.000
_cell.angle_alpha   90.00
_cell.angle_beta   90.00
_cell.angle_gamma   90.00
#
_symmetry.space_group_name_H-M   'P 1'
#
loop_
_entity.id
_entity.type
_entity.pdbx_description
1 polymer ?
#
loop_
_entity_poly.entity_id
_entity_poly.type
_entity_poly.pdbx_seq_one_letter_code
_entity_poly.pdbx_strand_id
1 'polypeptide(L)'
;MVKFRVRASTGEACGAGTWDKVSVTIVGTQGESPPLPLGHLGKKFTAGCRGEEVEEAEKPLSGTQTFPHPGEADFEVTLPEDVGPVLLLRVHKAPPALLRPLRTLAPGPRVLSLVPAGAAEGPRGAPLRFPCYECLEGTGTLVLREGSAKVSWADHHPMLENQLQEGLQAKQKMYRDEKWNWLLAKTWVHNAEFSVHEALTHLLHAHLLPEVFTMATLHQLPHCCPLFKVTGSAYA
;
A
#
# COMPACT_ATOMS: atom_id res chain seq x y z
N MET A 1 -10.85 33.75 -9.11
CA MET A 1 -11.36 32.42 -8.71
C MET A 1 -10.98 31.40 -9.77
N VAL A 2 -10.18 30.41 -9.38
CA VAL A 2 -9.76 29.30 -10.25
C VAL A 2 -10.45 28.03 -9.76
N LYS A 3 -11.01 27.22 -10.67
CA LYS A 3 -11.70 25.97 -10.33
C LYS A 3 -10.86 24.76 -10.71
N PHE A 4 -10.77 23.80 -9.81
CA PHE A 4 -10.14 22.50 -10.06
C PHE A 4 -11.12 21.38 -9.76
N ARG A 5 -11.06 20.32 -10.56
CA ARG A 5 -11.68 19.03 -10.28
C ARG A 5 -10.61 18.11 -9.68
N VAL A 6 -10.79 17.72 -8.44
CA VAL A 6 -9.96 16.73 -7.73
C VAL A 6 -10.61 15.37 -7.89
N ARG A 7 -9.95 14.47 -8.61
CA ARG A 7 -10.30 13.06 -8.68
C ARG A 7 -9.48 12.29 -7.65
N ALA A 8 -10.14 11.55 -6.77
CA ALA A 8 -9.49 10.69 -5.81
C ALA A 8 -9.85 9.23 -6.06
N SER A 9 -8.85 8.36 -6.09
CA SER A 9 -8.99 6.91 -6.16
C SER A 9 -8.61 6.30 -4.80
N THR A 10 -9.49 5.47 -4.25
CA THR A 10 -9.30 4.76 -2.98
C THR A 10 -8.95 3.30 -3.26
N GLY A 11 -8.15 2.66 -2.39
CA GLY A 11 -7.73 1.28 -2.61
C GLY A 11 -8.86 0.25 -2.56
N GLU A 12 -8.62 -0.91 -3.15
CA GLU A 12 -9.55 -2.05 -3.18
C GLU A 12 -9.34 -3.03 -2.03
N ALA A 13 -8.35 -2.81 -1.17
CA ALA A 13 -8.11 -3.68 -0.02
C ALA A 13 -9.24 -3.52 1.02
N CYS A 14 -9.59 -4.61 1.71
CA CYS A 14 -10.53 -4.53 2.83
C CYS A 14 -10.02 -3.51 3.86
N GLY A 15 -10.91 -2.60 4.25
CA GLY A 15 -10.58 -1.49 5.14
C GLY A 15 -9.96 -0.28 4.45
N ALA A 16 -9.72 -0.25 3.13
CA ALA A 16 -9.07 0.88 2.44
C ALA A 16 -9.85 2.20 2.45
N GLY A 17 -11.14 2.16 2.81
CA GLY A 17 -11.97 3.34 2.91
C GLY A 17 -11.72 4.16 4.17
N THR A 18 -12.12 5.42 4.16
CA THR A 18 -12.06 6.28 5.34
C THR A 18 -13.38 7.03 5.58
N TRP A 19 -13.69 7.18 6.88
CA TRP A 19 -14.80 7.97 7.39
C TRP A 19 -14.34 9.34 7.91
N ASP A 20 -13.04 9.61 7.80
CA ASP A 20 -12.43 10.85 8.27
C ASP A 20 -12.68 11.99 7.27
N LYS A 21 -12.63 13.23 7.77
CA LYS A 21 -12.68 14.40 6.90
C LYS A 21 -11.35 14.53 6.18
N VAL A 22 -11.41 14.55 4.85
CA VAL A 22 -10.24 14.79 3.99
C VAL A 22 -10.33 16.19 3.40
N SER A 23 -9.23 16.92 3.43
CA SER A 23 -9.07 18.19 2.71
C SER A 23 -7.76 18.21 1.94
N VAL A 24 -7.68 19.04 0.92
CA VAL A 24 -6.47 19.21 0.11
C VAL A 24 -6.01 20.66 0.08
N THR A 25 -4.70 20.85 0.09
CA THR A 25 -4.06 22.14 -0.14
C THR A 25 -3.23 22.04 -1.41
N ILE A 26 -3.52 22.92 -2.37
CA ILE A 26 -2.83 22.97 -3.67
C ILE A 26 -1.69 23.98 -3.53
N VAL A 27 -0.47 23.52 -3.77
CA VAL A 27 0.75 24.32 -3.60
C VAL A 27 1.37 24.54 -4.98
N GLY A 28 1.44 25.79 -5.42
CA GLY A 28 2.04 26.18 -6.69
C GLY A 28 3.24 27.09 -6.53
N THR A 29 3.78 27.58 -7.64
CA THR A 29 4.97 28.46 -7.63
C THR A 29 4.70 29.85 -7.05
N GLN A 30 3.44 30.30 -7.01
CA GLN A 30 3.06 31.65 -6.57
C GLN A 30 2.42 31.68 -5.18
N GLY A 31 2.20 30.51 -4.56
CA GLY A 31 1.59 30.41 -3.24
C GLY A 31 0.87 29.09 -3.01
N GLU A 32 0.11 29.05 -1.92
CA GLU A 32 -0.66 27.88 -1.50
C GLU A 32 -2.13 28.24 -1.30
N SER A 33 -3.04 27.33 -1.63
CA SER A 33 -4.45 27.51 -1.32
C SER A 33 -4.72 27.33 0.18
N PRO A 34 -5.84 27.86 0.73
CA PRO A 34 -6.34 27.36 2.01
C PRO A 34 -6.74 25.87 1.90
N PRO A 35 -6.90 25.14 3.02
CA PRO A 35 -7.37 23.76 2.99
C PRO A 35 -8.78 23.64 2.39
N LEU A 36 -8.91 22.93 1.28
CA LEU A 36 -10.14 22.74 0.52
C LEU A 36 -10.77 21.39 0.90
N PRO A 37 -11.93 21.35 1.56
CA PRO A 37 -12.56 20.09 1.98
C PRO A 37 -13.02 19.28 0.76
N LEU A 38 -12.71 17.98 0.77
CA LEU A 38 -13.20 17.03 -0.22
C LEU A 38 -14.47 16.34 0.32
N GLY A 39 -15.63 16.83 -0.11
CA GLY A 39 -16.93 16.18 0.10
C GLY A 39 -18.02 17.04 0.74
N HIS A 40 -19.26 16.58 0.59
CA HIS A 40 -20.43 16.99 1.37
C HIS A 40 -20.86 15.81 2.26
N LEU A 41 -21.57 16.09 3.36
CA LEU A 41 -22.12 15.07 4.26
C LEU A 41 -22.75 13.91 3.45
N GLY A 42 -22.11 12.73 3.45
CA GLY A 42 -22.65 11.51 2.84
C GLY A 42 -21.81 10.85 1.74
N LYS A 43 -20.93 11.57 1.01
CA LYS A 43 -20.00 10.94 0.04
C LYS A 43 -18.71 10.53 0.75
N LYS A 44 -18.45 9.22 0.85
CA LYS A 44 -17.31 8.64 1.57
C LYS A 44 -16.23 8.18 0.58
N PHE A 45 -14.97 8.23 1.01
CA PHE A 45 -13.89 7.50 0.33
C PHE A 45 -14.11 6.01 0.60
N THR A 46 -14.89 5.36 -0.25
CA THR A 46 -15.23 3.94 -0.13
C THR A 46 -14.13 3.08 -0.73
N ALA A 47 -13.80 1.96 -0.07
CA ALA A 47 -12.91 0.96 -0.64
C ALA A 47 -13.52 0.39 -1.93
N GLY A 48 -12.71 0.18 -2.96
CA GLY A 48 -13.13 -0.44 -4.22
C GLY A 48 -13.27 -1.96 -4.16
N CYS A 49 -13.49 -2.56 -2.97
CA CYS A 49 -13.58 -4.01 -2.80
C CYS A 49 -14.66 -4.61 -3.72
N ARG A 50 -14.28 -5.56 -4.59
CA ARG A 50 -15.24 -6.39 -5.34
C ARG A 50 -15.69 -7.54 -4.43
N GLY A 51 -16.78 -7.34 -3.69
CA GLY A 51 -17.41 -8.38 -2.87
C GLY A 51 -18.85 -8.64 -3.34
N GLU A 52 -19.07 -9.87 -3.80
CA GLU A 52 -20.30 -10.71 -3.87
C GLU A 52 -21.68 -10.08 -4.20
N GLU A 53 -22.40 -10.80 -5.07
CA GLU A 53 -23.71 -10.48 -5.67
C GLU A 53 -24.78 -9.97 -4.71
N VAL A 54 -25.55 -8.99 -5.19
CA VAL A 54 -26.98 -8.88 -4.89
C VAL A 54 -27.72 -8.74 -6.21
N GLU A 55 -28.45 -9.79 -6.59
CA GLU A 55 -29.56 -9.74 -7.54
C GLU A 55 -30.54 -8.64 -7.12
N GLU A 56 -30.87 -7.70 -8.02
CA GLU A 56 -32.25 -7.47 -8.47
C GLU A 56 -32.37 -6.31 -9.50
N ALA A 57 -33.25 -6.53 -10.48
CA ALA A 57 -34.03 -5.59 -11.28
C ALA A 57 -33.42 -4.85 -12.51
N GLU A 58 -33.52 -5.55 -13.65
CA GLU A 58 -33.98 -5.14 -14.99
C GLU A 58 -34.02 -3.65 -15.42
N LYS A 59 -33.27 -3.28 -16.49
CA LYS A 59 -33.73 -3.11 -17.91
C LYS A 59 -32.83 -2.11 -18.68
N PRO A 60 -32.42 -2.39 -19.95
CA PRO A 60 -31.40 -1.59 -20.63
C PRO A 60 -32.02 -0.40 -21.39
N LEU A 61 -31.53 0.81 -21.14
CA LEU A 61 -31.63 1.91 -22.10
C LEU A 61 -30.25 2.34 -22.56
N SER A 62 -30.03 2.08 -23.85
CA SER A 62 -28.99 2.57 -24.74
C SER A 62 -28.39 3.92 -24.32
N GLY A 63 -27.17 3.87 -23.80
CA GLY A 63 -26.29 5.01 -23.64
C GLY A 63 -24.98 4.52 -23.06
N THR A 64 -23.86 4.81 -23.73
CA THR A 64 -22.51 4.56 -23.22
C THR A 64 -22.27 5.46 -22.01
N GLN A 65 -22.88 5.13 -20.88
CA GLN A 65 -22.56 5.72 -19.59
C GLN A 65 -21.34 4.97 -19.07
N THR A 66 -20.20 5.64 -19.10
CA THR A 66 -19.00 5.19 -18.38
C THR A 66 -19.34 5.24 -16.89
N PHE A 67 -19.76 4.12 -16.32
CA PHE A 67 -19.93 3.99 -14.88
C PHE A 67 -18.56 4.26 -14.20
N PRO A 68 -18.49 5.12 -13.16
CA PRO A 68 -17.25 5.32 -12.44
C PRO A 68 -16.74 3.99 -11.86
N HIS A 69 -15.45 3.72 -12.01
CA HIS A 69 -14.83 2.55 -11.38
C HIS A 69 -15.05 2.59 -9.85
N PRO A 70 -15.37 1.45 -9.22
CA PRO A 70 -15.61 1.40 -7.78
C PRO A 70 -14.38 1.94 -7.02
N GLY A 71 -14.55 3.05 -6.29
CA GLY A 71 -13.48 3.69 -5.50
C GLY A 71 -12.94 5.01 -6.05
N GLU A 72 -13.41 5.49 -7.22
CA GLU A 72 -13.13 6.84 -7.72
C GLU A 72 -14.20 7.86 -7.35
N ALA A 73 -13.79 9.04 -6.88
CA ALA A 73 -14.67 10.17 -6.58
C ALA A 73 -14.11 11.48 -7.14
N ASP A 74 -14.97 12.23 -7.85
CA ASP A 74 -14.67 13.57 -8.37
C ASP A 74 -15.25 14.64 -7.43
N PHE A 75 -14.43 15.64 -7.10
CA PHE A 75 -14.77 16.77 -6.24
C PHE A 75 -14.40 18.08 -6.95
N GLU A 76 -15.29 19.07 -6.94
CA GLU A 76 -14.95 20.40 -7.41
C GLU A 76 -14.49 21.29 -6.25
N VAL A 77 -13.35 21.95 -6.43
CA VAL A 77 -12.80 22.90 -5.47
C VAL A 77 -12.52 24.23 -6.15
N THR A 78 -12.76 25.32 -5.44
CA THR A 78 -12.54 26.69 -5.94
C THR A 78 -11.48 27.37 -5.10
N LEU A 79 -10.46 27.92 -5.76
CA LEU A 79 -9.41 28.68 -5.11
C LEU A 79 -9.75 30.18 -5.17
N PRO A 80 -9.50 30.91 -4.08
CA PRO A 80 -9.68 32.37 -4.06
C PRO A 80 -8.70 33.05 -5.03
N GLU A 81 -7.45 32.58 -5.05
CA GLU A 81 -6.34 33.16 -5.82
C GLU A 81 -5.66 32.09 -6.70
N ASP A 82 -4.96 32.52 -7.75
CA ASP A 82 -4.17 31.63 -8.61
C ASP A 82 -2.82 31.32 -7.94
N VAL A 83 -2.52 30.03 -7.77
CA VAL A 83 -1.26 29.55 -7.19
C VAL A 83 -0.16 29.37 -8.23
N GLY A 84 -0.46 29.63 -9.51
CA GLY A 84 0.44 29.36 -10.63
C GLY A 84 0.58 27.87 -10.93
N PRO A 85 1.65 27.47 -11.67
CA PRO A 85 1.96 26.06 -11.89
C PRO A 85 1.99 25.27 -10.58
N VAL A 86 1.17 24.22 -10.51
CA VAL A 86 1.06 23.36 -9.33
C VAL A 86 2.31 22.49 -9.20
N LEU A 87 2.86 22.44 -7.99
CA LEU A 87 4.08 21.70 -7.66
C LEU A 87 3.78 20.51 -6.75
N LEU A 88 3.00 20.75 -5.69
CA LEU A 88 2.69 19.77 -4.67
C LEU A 88 1.19 19.77 -4.36
N LEU A 89 0.70 18.62 -3.90
CA LEU A 89 -0.63 18.45 -3.35
C LEU A 89 -0.51 17.93 -1.93
N ARG A 90 -0.96 18.70 -0.95
CA ARG A 90 -1.03 18.24 0.44
C ARG A 90 -2.41 17.68 0.72
N VAL A 91 -2.46 16.49 1.29
CA VAL A 91 -3.69 15.79 1.66
C VAL A 91 -3.74 15.70 3.17
N HIS A 92 -4.77 16.29 3.76
CA HIS A 92 -4.96 16.33 5.20
C HIS A 92 -6.10 15.39 5.59
N LYS A 93 -5.92 14.69 6.71
CA LYS A 93 -6.93 13.80 7.28
C LYS A 93 -7.19 14.16 8.73
N ALA A 94 -8.46 14.33 9.09
CA ALA A 94 -8.89 14.66 10.44
C ALA A 94 -10.09 13.79 10.87
N PRO A 95 -10.03 13.14 12.04
CA PRO A 95 -11.14 12.33 12.53
C PRO A 95 -12.35 13.22 12.85
N PRO A 96 -13.59 12.68 12.74
CA PRO A 96 -14.78 13.41 13.13
C PRO A 96 -14.72 13.81 14.61
N ALA A 97 -15.18 15.02 14.93
CA ALA A 97 -15.06 15.60 16.27
C ALA A 97 -15.71 14.76 17.41
N LEU A 98 -16.62 13.83 17.07
CA LEU A 98 -17.39 12.98 17.98
C LEU A 98 -16.73 11.62 18.31
N LEU A 99 -15.64 11.23 17.66
CA LEU A 99 -14.98 9.92 17.83
C LEU A 99 -13.49 10.11 18.13
N ARG A 100 -13.15 10.62 19.31
CA ARG A 100 -11.75 10.88 19.71
C ARG A 100 -10.98 9.72 20.39
N PRO A 101 -11.60 8.69 21.02
CA PRO A 101 -10.80 7.65 21.67
C PRO A 101 -10.54 6.41 20.82
N LEU A 102 -11.16 6.25 19.65
CA LEU A 102 -10.93 5.08 18.79
C LEU A 102 -9.81 5.40 17.79
N ARG A 103 -8.61 4.87 18.04
CA ARG A 103 -7.47 4.91 17.11
C ARG A 103 -7.80 4.02 15.90
N THR A 104 -8.57 4.53 14.95
CA THR A 104 -8.94 3.81 13.72
C THR A 104 -7.76 3.80 12.76
N LEU A 105 -7.23 2.60 12.51
CA LEU A 105 -6.28 2.36 11.42
C LEU A 105 -7.08 2.46 10.10
N ALA A 106 -7.21 3.68 9.57
CA ALA A 106 -7.86 3.91 8.29
C ALA A 106 -6.77 4.12 7.22
N PRO A 107 -6.63 3.23 6.23
CA PRO A 107 -5.83 3.47 5.03
C PRO A 107 -6.32 4.72 4.29
N GLY A 108 -5.40 5.38 3.58
CA GLY A 108 -5.65 6.61 2.84
C GLY A 108 -6.02 6.38 1.36
N PRO A 109 -6.36 7.44 0.61
CA PRO A 109 -6.54 7.37 -0.84
C PRO A 109 -5.25 6.93 -1.55
N ARG A 110 -5.37 6.15 -2.65
CA ARG A 110 -4.24 5.54 -3.39
C ARG A 110 -3.71 6.37 -4.56
N VAL A 111 -4.55 7.18 -5.19
CA VAL A 111 -4.10 8.08 -6.27
C VAL A 111 -4.97 9.33 -6.22
N LEU A 112 -4.35 10.50 -6.28
CA LEU A 112 -5.07 11.75 -6.52
C LEU A 112 -4.71 12.29 -7.91
N SER A 113 -5.69 12.82 -8.61
CA SER A 113 -5.54 13.47 -9.91
C SER A 113 -6.21 14.83 -9.84
N LEU A 114 -5.49 15.90 -10.18
CA LEU A 114 -6.05 17.24 -10.32
C LEU A 114 -6.27 17.55 -11.79
N VAL A 115 -7.49 17.94 -12.13
CA VAL A 115 -7.87 18.38 -13.47
C VAL A 115 -8.37 19.82 -13.37
N PRO A 116 -7.74 20.82 -14.01
CA PRO A 116 -8.29 22.18 -14.08
C PRO A 116 -9.70 22.15 -14.71
N ALA A 117 -10.67 22.84 -14.11
CA ALA A 117 -12.01 22.89 -14.67
C ALA A 117 -12.02 23.76 -15.94
N GLY A 118 -12.36 23.16 -17.08
CA GLY A 118 -12.37 23.84 -18.39
C GLY A 118 -11.20 23.49 -19.32
N ALA A 119 -10.40 22.48 -18.99
CA ALA A 119 -9.40 21.91 -19.90
C ALA A 119 -10.05 21.17 -21.08
N ALA A 120 -10.49 21.91 -22.10
CA ALA A 120 -10.48 21.40 -23.47
C ALA A 120 -9.02 21.28 -23.93
N GLU A 121 -8.73 20.22 -24.66
CA GLU A 121 -7.42 19.76 -25.13
C GLU A 121 -6.38 20.88 -25.34
N GLY A 122 -5.39 20.96 -24.45
CA GLY A 122 -4.23 21.83 -24.56
C GLY A 122 -3.18 21.52 -23.50
N PRO A 123 -1.89 21.89 -23.69
CA PRO A 123 -0.78 21.50 -22.81
C PRO A 123 -0.87 22.07 -21.37
N ARG A 124 -1.73 23.06 -21.11
CA ARG A 124 -2.08 23.57 -19.76
C ARG A 124 -3.31 22.89 -19.13
N GLY A 125 -3.94 21.98 -19.87
CA GLY A 125 -5.15 21.25 -19.51
C GLY A 125 -4.94 19.75 -19.29
N ALA A 126 -3.69 19.27 -19.31
CA ALA A 126 -3.40 17.88 -18.98
C ALA A 126 -3.66 17.63 -17.48
N PRO A 127 -4.28 16.50 -17.12
CA PRO A 127 -4.52 16.16 -15.72
C PRO A 127 -3.18 15.94 -15.01
N LEU A 128 -2.95 16.69 -13.93
CA LEU A 128 -1.79 16.50 -13.06
C LEU A 128 -2.04 15.29 -12.18
N ARG A 129 -1.16 14.29 -12.27
CA ARG A 129 -1.30 13.05 -11.51
C ARG A 129 -0.41 13.11 -10.27
N PHE A 130 -0.94 12.71 -9.13
CA PHE A 130 -0.24 12.65 -7.86
C PHE A 130 -0.31 11.20 -7.35
N PRO A 131 0.65 10.34 -7.74
CA PRO A 131 0.65 8.94 -7.31
C PRO A 131 0.84 8.84 -5.80
N CYS A 132 0.04 8.00 -5.14
CA CYS A 132 -0.05 7.95 -3.68
C CYS A 132 -0.13 6.49 -3.17
N TYR A 133 0.98 5.77 -3.15
CA TYR A 133 0.97 4.36 -2.73
C TYR A 133 1.16 4.16 -1.21
N GLU A 134 0.98 5.21 -0.41
CA GLU A 134 1.22 5.22 1.03
C GLU A 134 -0.08 5.42 1.82
N CYS A 135 -0.23 4.72 2.95
CA CYS A 135 -1.40 4.85 3.82
C CYS A 135 -1.32 6.16 4.63
N LEU A 136 -2.40 6.95 4.60
CA LEU A 136 -2.54 8.13 5.46
C LEU A 136 -3.20 7.74 6.79
N GLU A 137 -2.38 7.53 7.81
CA GLU A 137 -2.80 7.09 9.15
C GLU A 137 -3.04 8.27 10.11
N GLY A 138 -4.11 8.19 10.92
CA GLY A 138 -4.40 9.17 11.98
C GLY A 138 -4.61 10.62 11.49
N THR A 139 -4.18 11.58 12.31
CA THR A 139 -4.11 13.01 11.96
C THR A 139 -2.81 13.30 11.22
N GLY A 140 -2.76 12.91 9.96
CA GLY A 140 -1.58 13.06 9.11
C GLY A 140 -1.79 14.09 8.00
N THR A 141 -0.67 14.65 7.53
CA THR A 141 -0.61 15.38 6.25
C THR A 141 0.32 14.61 5.32
N LEU A 142 -0.19 14.22 4.16
CA LEU A 142 0.61 13.62 3.10
C LEU A 142 0.96 14.68 2.07
N VAL A 143 2.24 14.79 1.71
CA VAL A 143 2.70 15.71 0.68
C VAL A 143 3.02 14.92 -0.59
N LEU A 144 2.22 15.12 -1.62
CA LEU A 144 2.37 14.45 -2.91
C LEU A 144 2.99 15.37 -3.95
N ARG A 145 3.88 14.80 -4.76
CA ARG A 145 4.53 15.46 -5.88
C ARG A 145 3.87 15.02 -7.19
N GLU A 146 3.87 15.91 -8.17
CA GLU A 146 3.40 15.60 -9.52
C GLU A 146 4.15 14.38 -10.09
N GLY A 147 3.42 13.49 -10.74
CA GLY A 147 3.83 12.12 -11.06
C GLY A 147 4.80 11.99 -12.24
N SER A 148 5.21 13.08 -12.87
CA SER A 148 6.33 13.05 -13.80
C SER A 148 7.60 12.68 -13.04
N ALA A 149 8.20 11.55 -13.39
CA ALA A 149 9.47 11.14 -12.81
C ALA A 149 10.52 12.22 -13.11
N LYS A 150 11.15 12.73 -12.07
CA LYS A 150 12.21 13.73 -12.19
C LYS A 150 13.39 13.36 -11.31
N VAL A 151 14.57 13.46 -11.90
CA VAL A 151 15.87 13.25 -11.24
C VAL A 151 16.27 14.49 -10.44
N SER A 152 17.14 14.34 -9.44
CA SER A 152 17.48 15.40 -8.48
C SER A 152 18.03 16.68 -9.12
N TRP A 153 18.69 16.60 -10.27
CA TRP A 153 19.19 17.77 -10.99
C TRP A 153 18.17 18.41 -11.93
N ALA A 154 17.01 17.78 -12.17
CA ALA A 154 15.98 18.29 -13.07
C ALA A 154 14.96 19.20 -12.36
N ASP A 155 15.02 19.31 -11.02
CA ASP A 155 14.19 20.19 -10.22
C ASP A 155 15.04 21.06 -9.32
N HIS A 156 15.14 22.35 -9.65
CA HIS A 156 15.85 23.36 -8.86
C HIS A 156 14.92 24.20 -7.97
N HIS A 157 13.66 23.76 -7.78
CA HIS A 157 12.72 24.50 -6.96
C HIS A 157 12.95 24.14 -5.47
N PRO A 158 13.26 25.12 -4.59
CA PRO A 158 13.70 24.84 -3.22
C PRO A 158 12.67 24.05 -2.40
N MET A 159 11.38 24.26 -2.67
CA MET A 159 10.31 23.52 -2.01
C MET A 159 10.28 22.02 -2.38
N LEU A 160 10.67 21.66 -3.61
CA LEU A 160 10.74 20.27 -4.06
C LEU A 160 11.97 19.58 -3.48
N GLU A 161 13.10 20.29 -3.39
CA GLU A 161 14.32 19.81 -2.75
C GLU A 161 14.10 19.56 -1.24
N ASN A 162 13.48 20.52 -0.54
CA ASN A 162 13.12 20.37 0.87
C ASN A 162 12.20 19.16 1.09
N GLN A 163 11.18 18.99 0.27
CA GLN A 163 10.27 17.84 0.35
C GLN A 163 11.00 16.51 0.16
N LEU A 164 11.93 16.45 -0.81
CA LEU A 164 12.75 15.27 -1.04
C LEU A 164 13.64 14.96 0.19
N GLN A 165 14.31 15.97 0.74
CA GLN A 165 15.18 15.81 1.91
C GLN A 165 14.40 15.36 3.15
N GLU A 166 13.27 15.98 3.44
CA GLU A 166 12.38 15.59 4.55
C GLU A 166 11.87 14.16 4.37
N GLY A 167 11.43 13.81 3.16
CA GLY A 167 10.96 12.45 2.84
C GLY A 167 12.06 11.39 3.01
N LEU A 168 13.28 11.69 2.55
CA LEU A 168 14.44 10.82 2.74
C LEU A 168 14.80 10.67 4.22
N GLN A 169 14.81 11.77 4.99
CA GLN A 169 15.10 11.73 6.43
C GLN A 169 14.03 10.93 7.19
N ALA A 170 12.75 11.11 6.88
CA ALA A 170 11.66 10.36 7.49
C ALA A 170 11.76 8.86 7.18
N LYS A 171 12.03 8.48 5.92
CA LYS A 171 12.26 7.07 5.53
C LYS A 171 13.47 6.51 6.25
N GLN A 172 14.60 7.22 6.24
CA GLN A 172 15.78 6.79 6.96
C GLN A 172 15.48 6.58 8.43
N LYS A 173 14.80 7.51 9.12
CA LYS A 173 14.42 7.34 10.52
C LYS A 173 13.54 6.12 10.74
N MET A 174 12.50 5.94 9.92
CA MET A 174 11.56 4.82 10.01
C MET A 174 12.26 3.46 9.87
N TYR A 175 13.21 3.36 8.94
CA TYR A 175 13.96 2.12 8.70
C TYR A 175 15.19 1.96 9.59
N ARG A 176 15.72 3.05 10.17
CA ARG A 176 16.94 3.09 11.02
C ARG A 176 16.68 2.67 12.47
N ASP A 177 15.43 2.61 12.93
CA ASP A 177 15.10 1.99 14.23
C ASP A 177 15.21 0.45 14.12
N GLU A 178 16.45 0.00 13.89
CA GLU A 178 16.85 -1.32 13.39
C GLU A 178 16.93 -2.39 14.47
N LYS A 179 16.91 -2.06 15.77
CA LYS A 179 17.09 -3.11 16.79
C LYS A 179 15.99 -4.17 16.74
N TRP A 180 14.74 -3.75 16.65
CA TRP A 180 13.60 -4.67 16.71
C TRP A 180 13.31 -5.33 15.36
N ASN A 181 13.46 -4.60 14.25
CA ASN A 181 13.30 -5.17 12.90
C ASN A 181 14.40 -6.21 12.60
N TRP A 182 15.65 -5.89 12.95
CA TRP A 182 16.75 -6.83 12.80
C TRP A 182 16.63 -8.03 13.75
N LEU A 183 16.20 -7.82 14.99
CA LEU A 183 15.95 -8.92 15.92
C LEU A 183 14.83 -9.83 15.40
N LEU A 184 13.73 -9.27 14.90
CA LEU A 184 12.63 -10.03 14.33
C LEU A 184 13.08 -10.85 13.12
N ALA A 185 13.84 -10.25 12.21
CA ALA A 185 14.40 -10.94 11.05
C ALA A 185 15.30 -12.12 11.47
N LYS A 186 16.22 -11.91 12.42
CA LYS A 186 17.08 -12.98 12.94
C LYS A 186 16.29 -14.10 13.60
N THR A 187 15.29 -13.77 14.43
CA THR A 187 14.43 -14.76 15.09
C THR A 187 13.68 -15.61 14.06
N TRP A 188 13.16 -14.99 12.99
CA TRP A 188 12.49 -15.71 11.91
C TRP A 188 13.43 -16.67 11.19
N VAL A 189 14.63 -16.21 10.82
CA VAL A 189 15.63 -17.06 10.15
C VAL A 189 16.04 -18.24 11.03
N HIS A 190 16.33 -18.00 12.32
CA HIS A 190 16.72 -19.07 13.24
C HIS A 190 15.59 -20.08 13.49
N ASN A 191 14.34 -19.63 13.58
CA ASN A 191 13.20 -20.54 13.73
C ASN A 191 13.02 -21.42 12.48
N ALA A 192 13.12 -20.83 11.28
CA ALA A 192 13.03 -21.58 10.04
C ALA A 192 14.17 -22.59 9.91
N GLU A 193 15.40 -22.21 10.24
CA GLU A 193 16.58 -23.08 10.23
C GLU A 193 16.42 -24.25 11.20
N PHE A 194 15.97 -23.99 12.44
CA PHE A 194 15.68 -25.03 13.43
C PHE A 194 14.61 -25.99 12.94
N SER A 195 13.52 -25.47 12.39
CA SER A 195 12.41 -26.28 11.86
C SER A 195 12.87 -27.20 10.72
N VAL A 196 13.69 -26.68 9.81
CA VAL A 196 14.27 -27.47 8.70
C VAL A 196 15.27 -28.51 9.22
N HIS A 197 16.10 -28.14 10.20
CA HIS A 197 17.07 -29.05 10.80
C HIS A 197 16.40 -30.25 11.46
N GLU A 198 15.40 -30.00 12.32
CA GLU A 198 14.68 -31.07 13.02
C GLU A 198 13.89 -31.97 12.04
N ALA A 199 13.21 -31.39 11.05
CA ALA A 199 12.39 -32.18 10.13
C ALA A 199 13.21 -32.97 9.11
N LEU A 200 14.17 -32.34 8.44
CA LEU A 200 14.90 -32.96 7.32
C LEU A 200 16.17 -33.65 7.79
N THR A 201 17.03 -32.94 8.49
CA THR A 201 18.35 -33.48 8.83
C THR A 201 18.26 -34.48 9.97
N HIS A 202 17.52 -34.16 11.03
CA HIS A 202 17.41 -35.03 12.18
C HIS A 202 16.36 -36.13 11.93
N LEU A 203 15.08 -35.79 11.81
CA LEU A 203 14.02 -36.79 11.69
C LEU A 203 14.13 -37.63 10.41
N LEU A 204 14.14 -36.99 9.23
CA LEU A 204 14.15 -37.74 7.98
C LEU A 204 15.48 -38.46 7.74
N HIS A 205 16.62 -37.77 7.79
CA HIS A 205 17.90 -38.38 7.43
C HIS A 205 18.50 -39.27 8.51
N ALA A 206 18.34 -38.95 9.80
CA ALA A 206 18.95 -39.73 10.88
C ALA A 206 18.05 -40.83 11.44
N HIS A 207 16.71 -40.68 11.37
CA HIS A 207 15.78 -41.69 11.91
C HIS A 207 15.03 -42.44 10.82
N LEU A 208 14.23 -41.74 10.00
CA LEU A 208 13.30 -42.40 9.08
C LEU A 208 14.00 -43.13 7.93
N LEU A 209 15.03 -42.52 7.31
CA LEU A 209 15.76 -43.18 6.23
C LEU A 209 16.47 -44.46 6.72
N PRO A 210 17.27 -44.44 7.82
CA PRO A 210 17.84 -45.64 8.41
C PRO A 210 16.80 -46.70 8.77
N GLU A 211 15.65 -46.31 9.34
CA GLU A 211 14.59 -47.26 9.70
C GLU A 211 14.07 -48.05 8.50
N VAL A 212 13.88 -47.40 7.35
CA VAL A 212 13.49 -48.08 6.11
C VAL A 212 14.55 -49.12 5.69
N PHE A 213 15.84 -48.78 5.81
CA PHE A 213 16.91 -49.74 5.52
C PHE A 213 16.94 -50.90 6.52
N THR A 214 16.69 -50.64 7.80
CA THR A 214 16.58 -51.68 8.84
C THR A 214 15.44 -52.65 8.52
N MET A 215 14.24 -52.13 8.23
CA MET A 215 13.06 -52.95 7.91
C MET A 215 13.26 -53.74 6.61
N ALA A 216 13.81 -53.12 5.57
CA ALA A 216 14.13 -53.81 4.33
C ALA A 216 15.16 -54.94 4.54
N THR A 217 16.20 -54.68 5.34
CA THR A 217 17.22 -55.69 5.69
C THR A 217 16.59 -56.87 6.44
N LEU A 218 15.75 -56.61 7.45
CA LEU A 218 15.08 -57.65 8.24
C LEU A 218 14.12 -58.51 7.40
N HIS A 219 13.42 -57.89 6.45
CA HIS A 219 12.40 -58.59 5.65
C HIS A 219 12.98 -59.34 4.44
N GLN A 220 14.06 -58.82 3.83
CA GLN A 220 14.55 -59.31 2.54
C GLN A 220 15.83 -60.14 2.64
N LEU A 221 16.59 -60.08 3.75
CA LEU A 221 17.86 -60.78 3.90
C LEU A 221 17.80 -61.86 5.00
N PRO A 222 18.08 -63.13 4.68
CA PRO A 222 18.21 -64.18 5.68
C PRO A 222 19.38 -63.90 6.65
N HIS A 223 19.23 -64.26 7.93
CA HIS A 223 20.25 -64.03 8.97
C HIS A 223 21.64 -64.61 8.68
N CYS A 224 21.73 -65.66 7.85
CA CYS A 224 23.02 -66.25 7.46
C CYS A 224 23.76 -65.44 6.38
N CYS A 225 23.09 -64.50 5.70
CA CYS A 225 23.64 -63.70 4.63
C CYS A 225 24.79 -62.80 5.13
N PRO A 226 25.96 -62.78 4.46
CA PRO A 226 27.06 -61.89 4.84
C PRO A 226 26.69 -60.41 4.90
N LEU A 227 25.81 -59.94 3.99
CA LEU A 227 25.34 -58.54 3.99
C LEU A 227 24.52 -58.21 5.24
N PHE A 228 23.66 -59.14 5.70
CA PHE A 228 22.90 -58.98 6.94
C PHE A 228 23.83 -58.82 8.16
N LYS A 229 24.95 -59.56 8.19
CA LYS A 229 25.93 -59.46 9.30
C LYS A 229 26.68 -58.13 9.31
N VAL A 230 26.89 -57.51 8.15
CA VAL A 230 27.57 -56.22 8.02
C VAL A 230 26.61 -55.06 8.34
N THR A 231 25.38 -55.09 7.82
CA THR A 231 24.41 -54.01 8.05
C THR A 231 23.72 -54.11 9.41
N GLY A 232 23.48 -55.32 9.92
CA GLY A 232 22.82 -55.54 11.21
C GLY A 232 23.55 -54.95 12.42
N SER A 233 24.88 -54.73 12.32
CA SER A 233 25.65 -54.05 13.38
C SER A 233 25.58 -52.52 13.31
N ALA A 234 25.16 -51.94 12.18
CA ALA A 234 25.12 -50.48 11.97
C ALA A 234 23.78 -49.86 12.39
N TYR A 235 22.74 -50.67 12.57
CA TYR A 235 21.37 -50.24 12.87
C TYR A 235 20.79 -50.90 14.14
N ALA A 236 21.62 -51.56 14.95
CA ALA A 236 21.27 -52.17 16.23
C ALA A 236 21.72 -51.32 17.42
#